data_AF-A0AAX3G2D4-F1
#
_entry.id   AF-A0AAX3G2D4-F1
#
_cell.length_a   1.000
_cell.length_b   1.000
_cell.length_c   1.000
_cell.angle_alpha   90.00
_cell.angle_beta   90.00
_cell.angle_gamma   90.00
#
_symmetry.space_group_name_H-M   'P 1'
#
loop_
_entity.id
_entity.type
_entity.pdbx_description
1 polymer ?
#
loop_
_entity_poly.entity_id
_entity_poly.type
_entity_poly.pdbx_seq_one_letter_code
_entity_poly.pdbx_strand_id
1 'polypeptide(L)'
;MKATQEAVSWKEELADLVGSAQNAEESLALAAFEKALSPYLQEPGALRTLLGKIQAMEIVALDSLTSKKEFNSIEELQSLLPANIKALAA
;
A
#
# COMPACT_ATOMS: atom_id res chain seq x y z
N MET A 1 41.78 3.32 -0.81
CA MET A 1 40.88 2.47 -1.62
C MET A 1 39.47 2.96 -1.37
N LYS A 2 38.84 3.61 -2.37
CA LYS A 2 37.45 4.06 -2.27
C LYS A 2 36.57 2.82 -2.48
N ALA A 3 35.78 2.45 -1.48
CA ALA A 3 34.75 1.43 -1.64
C ALA A 3 33.77 1.93 -2.71
N THR A 4 33.81 1.32 -3.89
CA THR A 4 32.74 1.42 -4.88
C THR A 4 31.51 0.82 -4.21
N GLN A 5 30.59 1.68 -3.76
CA GLN A 5 29.23 1.29 -3.43
C GLN A 5 28.69 0.57 -4.67
N GLU A 6 28.59 -0.75 -4.60
CA GLU A 6 27.98 -1.55 -5.66
C GLU A 6 26.59 -0.99 -5.88
N ALA A 7 26.34 -0.50 -7.10
CA ALA A 7 25.02 -0.03 -7.48
C ALA A 7 24.11 -1.25 -7.46
N VAL A 8 23.38 -1.43 -6.35
CA VAL A 8 22.41 -2.50 -6.18
C VAL A 8 21.45 -2.46 -7.36
N SER A 9 21.39 -3.54 -8.12
CA SER A 9 20.45 -3.70 -9.22
C SER A 9 19.12 -4.15 -8.61
N TRP A 10 18.26 -3.19 -8.27
CA TRP A 10 16.93 -3.44 -7.67
C TRP A 10 16.07 -4.40 -8.51
N LYS A 11 16.36 -4.52 -9.80
CA LYS A 11 15.73 -5.46 -10.72
C LYS A 11 16.17 -6.91 -10.45
N GLU A 12 17.45 -7.12 -10.14
CA GLU A 12 18.00 -8.43 -9.80
C GLU A 12 17.49 -8.90 -8.45
N GLU A 13 17.47 -8.01 -7.43
CA GLU A 13 16.90 -8.37 -6.12
C GLU A 13 15.42 -8.74 -6.19
N LEU A 14 14.65 -8.05 -7.03
CA LEU A 14 13.23 -8.36 -7.23
C LEU A 14 13.04 -9.71 -7.92
N ALA A 15 13.88 -10.05 -8.89
CA ALA A 15 13.85 -11.35 -9.55
C ALA A 15 14.25 -12.49 -8.59
N ASP A 16 15.26 -12.26 -7.75
CA ASP A 16 15.69 -13.21 -6.71
C ASP A 16 14.60 -13.44 -5.66
N LEU A 17 13.88 -12.38 -5.28
CA LEU A 17 12.74 -12.48 -4.36
C LEU A 17 11.64 -13.37 -4.94
N VAL A 18 11.27 -13.17 -6.22
CA VAL A 18 10.29 -14.04 -6.91
C VAL A 18 10.77 -15.49 -6.97
N GLY A 19 12.07 -15.70 -7.22
CA GLY A 19 12.68 -17.03 -7.23
C GLY A 19 12.71 -17.72 -5.86
N SER A 20 12.59 -16.97 -4.77
CA SER A 20 12.59 -17.50 -3.39
C SER A 20 11.21 -17.95 -2.88
N ALA A 21 10.16 -17.83 -3.69
CA ALA A 21 8.80 -18.20 -3.30
C ALA A 21 8.71 -19.67 -2.85
N GLN A 22 8.10 -19.92 -1.69
CA GLN A 22 8.04 -21.25 -1.07
C GLN A 22 6.79 -22.05 -1.47
N ASN A 23 5.77 -21.36 -1.99
CA ASN A 23 4.50 -21.98 -2.39
C ASN A 23 3.85 -21.25 -3.57
N ALA A 24 2.80 -21.86 -4.14
CA ALA A 24 2.15 -21.37 -5.35
C ALA A 24 1.43 -20.02 -5.16
N GLU A 25 0.88 -19.78 -3.98
CA GLU A 25 0.20 -18.52 -3.64
C GLU A 25 1.21 -17.37 -3.54
N GLU A 26 2.32 -17.60 -2.85
CA GLU A 26 3.43 -16.67 -2.71
C GLU A 26 4.09 -16.38 -4.07
N SER A 27 4.27 -17.40 -4.91
CA SER A 27 4.82 -17.23 -6.26
C SER A 27 3.92 -16.34 -7.13
N LEU A 28 2.60 -16.53 -7.07
CA LEU A 28 1.64 -15.68 -7.78
C LEU A 28 1.64 -14.25 -7.26
N ALA A 29 1.69 -14.06 -5.94
CA ALA A 29 1.74 -12.74 -5.32
C ALA A 29 3.03 -11.99 -5.69
N LEU A 30 4.18 -12.67 -5.61
CA LEU A 30 5.48 -12.09 -5.95
C LEU A 30 5.61 -11.81 -7.44
N ALA A 31 5.10 -12.67 -8.33
CA ALA A 31 5.06 -12.39 -9.76
C ALA A 31 4.16 -11.19 -10.11
N ALA A 32 3.02 -11.03 -9.42
CA ALA A 32 2.17 -9.86 -9.58
C ALA A 32 2.87 -8.58 -9.09
N PHE A 33 3.60 -8.68 -7.98
CA PHE A 33 4.41 -7.60 -7.43
C PHE A 33 5.56 -7.21 -8.36
N GLU A 34 6.29 -8.18 -8.92
CA GLU A 34 7.35 -7.96 -9.90
C GLU A 34 6.83 -7.21 -11.13
N LYS A 35 5.69 -7.66 -11.67
CA LYS A 35 5.04 -7.03 -12.83
C LYS A 35 4.63 -5.58 -12.54
N ALA A 36 4.17 -5.31 -11.32
CA ALA A 36 3.78 -3.96 -10.91
C ALA A 36 4.99 -3.03 -10.74
N LEU A 37 6.11 -3.53 -10.23
CA LEU A 37 7.31 -2.74 -9.93
C LEU A 37 8.28 -2.58 -11.10
N SER A 38 8.39 -3.60 -11.96
CA SER A 38 9.35 -3.64 -13.08
C SER A 38 9.38 -2.36 -13.94
N PRO A 39 8.25 -1.72 -14.29
CA PRO A 39 8.25 -0.47 -15.05
C PRO A 39 8.93 0.69 -14.31
N TYR A 40 8.87 0.70 -12.98
CA TYR A 40 9.42 1.77 -12.15
C TYR A 40 10.93 1.60 -11.86
N LEU A 41 11.47 0.40 -12.08
CA LEU A 41 12.89 0.09 -11.86
C LEU A 41 13.77 0.26 -13.10
N GLN A 42 13.18 0.45 -14.29
CA GLN A 42 13.95 0.71 -15.52
C GLN A 42 14.49 2.14 -15.59
N GLU A 43 13.79 3.11 -14.97
CA GLU A 43 14.15 4.54 -15.03
C GLU A 43 14.11 5.19 -13.64
N PRO A 44 15.14 5.96 -13.24
CA PRO A 44 15.17 6.65 -11.94
C PRO A 44 13.98 7.58 -11.68
N GLY A 45 13.41 8.20 -12.74
CA GLY A 45 12.25 9.07 -12.62
C GLY A 45 10.94 8.34 -12.29
N ALA A 46 10.83 7.09 -12.72
CA ALA A 46 9.67 6.25 -12.46
C ALA A 46 9.68 5.76 -10.99
N LEU A 47 10.83 5.38 -10.44
CA LEU A 47 10.98 5.04 -9.02
C LEU A 47 10.60 6.23 -8.11
N ARG A 48 11.06 7.44 -8.44
CA ARG A 48 10.66 8.65 -7.70
C ARG A 48 9.14 8.86 -7.72
N THR A 49 8.49 8.58 -8.84
CA THR A 49 7.03 8.68 -8.99
C THR A 49 6.32 7.65 -8.13
N LEU A 50 6.81 6.40 -8.11
CA LEU A 50 6.27 5.35 -7.25
C LEU A 50 6.38 5.72 -5.77
N LEU A 51 7.56 6.17 -5.32
CA LEU A 51 7.78 6.60 -3.95
C LEU A 51 6.87 7.78 -3.56
N GLY A 52 6.66 8.74 -4.48
CA GLY A 52 5.71 9.82 -4.27
C GLY A 52 4.25 9.35 -4.15
N LYS A 53 3.83 8.33 -4.93
CA LYS A 53 2.51 7.73 -4.80
C LYS A 53 2.33 7.00 -3.47
N ILE A 54 3.35 6.28 -3.00
CA ILE A 54 3.33 5.58 -1.71
C ILE A 54 3.18 6.60 -0.57
N GLN A 55 3.99 7.67 -0.56
CA GLN A 55 3.86 8.75 0.42
C GLN A 55 2.48 9.42 0.38
N ALA A 56 1.91 9.63 -0.81
CA ALA A 56 0.57 10.19 -0.93
C ALA A 56 -0.53 9.25 -0.41
N MET A 57 -0.40 7.94 -0.61
CA MET A 57 -1.34 6.95 -0.09
C MET A 57 -1.33 6.88 1.44
N GLU A 58 -0.16 7.04 2.07
CA GLU A 58 -0.03 7.08 3.53
C GLU A 58 -0.82 8.26 4.13
N ILE A 59 -0.77 9.43 3.47
CA ILE A 59 -1.50 10.63 3.88
C ILE A 59 -3.01 10.44 3.73
N VAL A 60 -3.47 9.90 2.60
CA VAL A 60 -4.91 9.68 2.33
C VAL A 60 -5.50 8.59 3.22
N ALA A 61 -4.74 7.51 3.48
CA ALA A 61 -5.17 6.44 4.38
C ALA A 61 -5.27 6.95 5.83
N LEU A 62 -4.31 7.74 6.31
CA LEU A 62 -4.39 8.35 7.64
C LEU A 62 -5.57 9.32 7.76
N ASP A 63 -5.82 10.18 6.77
CA ASP A 63 -6.96 11.10 6.79
C ASP A 63 -8.31 10.36 6.82
N SER A 64 -8.41 9.23 6.12
CA SER A 64 -9.62 8.39 6.14
C SER A 64 -9.82 7.65 7.47
N LEU A 65 -8.73 7.25 8.14
CA LEU A 65 -8.76 6.59 9.45
C LEU A 65 -8.94 7.57 10.61
N THR A 66 -8.54 8.83 10.44
CA THR A 66 -8.66 9.90 11.45
C THR A 66 -9.85 10.82 11.22
N SER A 67 -10.59 10.65 10.13
CA SER A 67 -11.89 11.29 9.90
C SER A 67 -12.89 10.83 10.96
N LYS A 68 -12.83 11.48 12.13
CA LYS A 68 -13.88 11.44 13.14
C LYS A 68 -15.15 11.93 12.48
N LYS A 69 -16.08 11.01 12.25
CA LYS A 69 -17.41 11.35 11.80
C LYS A 69 -18.18 11.82 13.02
N GLU A 70 -18.36 13.13 13.14
CA GLU A 70 -19.24 13.73 14.15
C GLU A 70 -20.68 13.63 13.61
N PHE A 71 -21.60 13.17 14.45
CA PHE A 71 -23.03 13.11 14.15
C PHE A 71 -23.73 14.17 14.99
N ASN A 72 -24.65 14.91 14.38
CA ASN A 72 -25.39 15.97 15.06
C ASN A 72 -26.54 15.41 15.91
N SER A 73 -26.98 14.17 15.64
CA SER A 73 -28.00 13.48 16.43
C SER A 73 -27.89 11.95 16.37
N ILE A 74 -28.57 11.28 17.31
CA ILE A 74 -28.62 9.81 17.36
C ILE A 74 -29.41 9.25 16.16
N GLU A 75 -30.41 9.99 15.68
CA GLU A 75 -31.22 9.63 14.51
C GLU A 75 -30.37 9.65 13.24
N GLU A 76 -29.45 10.61 13.11
CA GLU A 76 -28.48 10.65 12.01
C GLU A 76 -27.60 9.39 12.02
N LEU A 77 -27.04 9.02 13.18
CA LEU A 77 -26.27 7.79 13.33
C LEU A 77 -27.12 6.55 13.03
N GLN A 78 -28.34 6.48 13.55
CA GLN A 78 -29.26 5.36 13.36
C GLN A 78 -29.66 5.16 11.88
N SER A 79 -29.76 6.24 11.11
CA SER A 79 -30.09 6.20 9.68
C SER A 79 -28.98 5.61 8.80
N LEU A 80 -27.73 5.63 9.28
CA LEU A 80 -26.55 5.12 8.59
C LEU A 80 -26.19 3.69 8.99
N LEU A 81 -26.83 3.16 10.03
CA LEU A 81 -26.60 1.81 10.53
C LEU A 81 -27.54 0.80 9.86
N PRO A 82 -27.06 -0.44 9.60
CA PRO A 82 -27.91 -1.55 9.18
C PRO A 82 -29.10 -1.76 10.13
N ALA A 83 -30.24 -2.21 9.61
CA ALA A 83 -31.50 -2.34 10.36
C ALA A 83 -31.42 -3.25 11.61
N ASN A 84 -30.40 -4.10 11.69
CA ASN A 84 -30.13 -4.98 12.82
C ASN A 84 -29.23 -4.36 13.92
N ILE A 85 -28.82 -3.11 13.80
CA ILE A 85 -27.97 -2.41 14.77
C ILE A 85 -28.72 -1.18 15.33
N LYS A 86 -28.76 -1.06 16.65
CA LYS A 86 -29.33 0.12 17.34
C LYS A 86 -28.21 1.01 17.90
N ALA A 87 -28.27 2.29 17.58
CA ALA A 87 -27.46 3.31 18.23
C ALA A 87 -28.03 3.61 19.62
N LEU A 88 -27.14 3.82 20.61
CA LEU A 88 -27.50 4.22 21.96
C LEU A 88 -26.64 5.43 22.34
N ALA A 89 -27.24 6.43 22.98
CA ALA A 89 -26.47 7.47 23.65
C ALA A 89 -25.73 6.86 24.84
N ALA A 90 -24.50 7.31 25.07
CA ALA A 90 -23.74 7.00 26.28
C ALA A 90 -24.16 7.92 27.44
#